data_AF-A0A832QX88-F1
#
_entry.id   AF-A0A832QX88-F1
#
_cell.length_a   1.000
_cell.length_b   1.000
_cell.length_c   1.000
_cell.angle_alpha   90.00
_cell.angle_beta   90.00
_cell.angle_gamma   90.00
#
_symmetry.space_group_name_H-M   'P 1'
#
loop_
_entity.id
_entity.type
_entity.pdbx_description
1 polymer ?
#
loop_
_entity_poly.entity_id
_entity_poly.type
_entity_poly.pdbx_seq_one_letter_code
_entity_poly.pdbx_strand_id
1 'polypeptide(L)' 'MTRPELNIRPRIRQLDESTANRIAAGEVVERPASAVKELVENALDAGASRIDIAIAGGGKRLIRVSDDGCGMAPDDL' A
#
# COMPACT_ATOMS: atom_id res chain seq x y z
N MET A 1 51.48 3.15 28.01
CA MET A 1 50.41 2.15 27.86
C MET A 1 49.16 2.87 27.35
N THR A 2 48.94 2.91 26.04
CA THR A 2 47.78 3.54 25.41
C THR A 2 46.71 2.49 25.14
N ARG A 3 45.49 2.70 25.67
CA ARG A 3 44.31 1.85 25.41
C ARG A 3 43.88 2.04 23.95
N PRO A 4 43.59 0.98 23.18
CA PRO A 4 43.04 1.15 21.84
C PRO A 4 41.59 1.63 21.93
N GLU A 5 41.29 2.75 21.28
CA GLU A 5 39.91 3.19 21.07
C GLU A 5 39.19 2.15 20.20
N LEU A 6 38.29 1.38 20.81
CA LEU A 6 37.37 0.53 20.08
C LEU A 6 36.42 1.45 19.31
N ASN A 7 36.60 1.54 17.99
CA ASN A 7 35.72 2.30 17.11
C ASN A 7 34.35 1.58 17.03
N ILE A 8 33.44 1.87 17.96
CA ILE A 8 32.09 1.29 18.05
C ILE A 8 31.11 1.97 17.08
N ARG A 9 31.58 2.42 15.91
CA ARG A 9 30.68 2.91 14.88
C ARG A 9 30.31 1.73 13.99
N PRO A 10 29.05 1.25 14.02
CA PRO A 10 28.64 0.15 13.16
C PRO A 10 28.91 0.55 11.71
N ARG A 11 29.67 -0.28 10.99
CA ARG A 11 29.91 -0.09 9.56
C ARG A 11 28.59 -0.25 8.82
N ILE A 12 28.16 0.80 8.13
CA ILE A 12 27.03 0.74 7.22
C ILE A 12 27.38 -0.26 6.12
N ARG A 13 26.54 -1.27 5.95
CA ARG A 13 26.65 -2.27 4.89
C ARG A 13 25.35 -2.28 4.10
N GLN A 14 25.47 -2.46 2.79
CA GLN A 14 24.31 -2.73 1.96
C GLN A 14 23.69 -4.06 2.40
N LEU A 15 22.37 -4.08 2.51
CA LEU A 15 21.64 -5.31 2.76
C LEU A 15 21.71 -6.19 1.52
N ASP A 16 21.72 -7.51 1.73
CA ASP A 16 21.51 -8.44 0.64
C ASP A 16 20.08 -8.29 0.11
N GLU A 17 19.90 -8.67 -1.15
CA GLU A 17 18.66 -8.46 -1.90
C GLU A 17 17.46 -9.15 -1.23
N SER A 18 17.65 -10.33 -0.62
CA SER A 18 16.60 -11.04 0.10
C SER A 18 16.12 -10.28 1.34
N THR A 19 17.07 -9.74 2.12
CA THR A 19 16.75 -8.96 3.32
C THR A 19 16.11 -7.61 2.95
N ALA A 20 16.64 -6.92 1.93
CA ALA A 20 16.06 -5.68 1.42
C ALA A 20 14.62 -5.89 0.92
N ASN A 21 14.39 -6.94 0.13
CA ASN A 21 13.07 -7.27 -0.39
C ASN A 21 12.08 -7.67 0.72
N ARG A 22 12.55 -8.28 1.81
CA ARG A 22 11.71 -8.67 2.96
C ARG A 22 11.30 -7.48 3.81
N ILE A 23 12.20 -6.50 3.97
CA ILE A 23 11.88 -5.22 4.61
C ILE A 23 10.85 -4.47 3.76
N ALA A 24 11.08 -4.37 2.45
CA ALA A 24 10.12 -3.79 1.52
C ALA A 24 8.77 -4.53 1.55
N ALA A 25 8.76 -5.86 1.63
CA ALA A 25 7.53 -6.65 1.74
C ALA A 25 6.75 -6.38 3.05
N GLY A 26 7.43 -5.97 4.13
CA GLY A 26 6.81 -5.60 5.42
C GLY A 26 6.13 -4.23 5.39
N GLU A 27 6.66 -3.28 4.63
CA GLU A 27 6.07 -1.93 4.45
C GLU A 27 4.95 -1.92 3.38
N VAL A 28 4.86 -2.98 2.56
CA VAL A 28 3.91 -3.14 1.45
C VAL A 28 2.51 -3.59 1.90
N VAL A 29 2.26 -3.73 3.20
CA VAL A 29 0.94 -4.06 3.76
C VAL A 29 -0.08 -2.92 3.55
N GLU A 30 0.36 -1.68 3.30
CA GLU A 30 -0.54 -0.54 3.06
C GLU A 30 -1.27 -0.59 1.70
N ARG A 31 -0.73 -1.28 0.69
CA ARG A 31 -1.23 -1.14 -0.70
C ARG A 31 -2.71 -1.52 -0.90
N PRO A 32 -3.21 -2.65 -0.36
CA PRO A 32 -4.61 -3.03 -0.58
C PRO A 32 -5.58 -2.05 0.10
N ALA A 33 -5.22 -1.57 1.29
CA ALA A 33 -6.03 -0.61 2.03
C ALA A 33 -6.04 0.76 1.34
N SER A 34 -4.90 1.23 0.86
CA SER A 34 -4.81 2.47 0.09
C SER A 34 -5.61 2.41 -1.20
N ALA A 35 -5.57 1.28 -1.92
CA ALA A 35 -6.40 1.09 -3.13
C ALA A 35 -7.90 1.14 -2.80
N VAL A 36 -8.33 0.53 -1.69
CA VAL A 36 -9.72 0.65 -1.22
C VAL A 36 -10.06 2.10 -0.88
N LYS A 37 -9.15 2.81 -0.19
CA LYS A 37 -9.35 4.22 0.20
C LYS A 37 -9.65 5.09 -1.03
N GLU A 38 -8.78 5.06 -2.03
CA GLU A 38 -8.91 5.89 -3.23
C GLU A 38 -10.18 5.55 -4.03
N LEU A 39 -10.52 4.27 -4.17
CA LEU A 39 -11.76 3.87 -4.86
C LEU A 39 -13.02 4.32 -4.13
N VAL A 40 -13.01 4.30 -2.80
CA VAL A 40 -14.13 4.81 -1.98
C VAL A 40 -14.21 6.32 -2.05
N GLU A 41 -13.09 7.04 -2.03
CA GLU A 41 -13.06 8.50 -2.21
C GLU A 41 -13.66 8.89 -3.56
N ASN A 42 -13.31 8.20 -4.65
CA ASN A 42 -13.90 8.43 -5.97
C ASN A 42 -15.43 8.20 -5.99
N ALA A 43 -15.92 7.17 -5.31
CA ALA A 43 -17.36 6.91 -5.23
C ALA A 43 -18.09 8.02 -4.43
N LEU A 44 -17.47 8.54 -3.37
CA LEU A 44 -18.01 9.67 -2.60
C LEU A 44 -18.03 10.95 -3.44
N ASP A 45 -16.96 11.23 -4.19
CA ASP A 45 -16.87 12.37 -5.10
C ASP A 45 -17.92 12.28 -6.23
N ALA A 46 -18.25 11.06 -6.68
CA ALA A 46 -19.33 10.78 -7.62
C ALA A 46 -20.74 10.90 -7.00
N GLY A 47 -20.84 11.22 -5.71
CA GLY A 47 -22.10 11.43 -4.99
C GLY A 47 -22.85 10.15 -4.63
N ALA A 48 -22.15 9.01 -4.56
CA ALA A 48 -22.78 7.73 -4.22
C ALA A 48 -23.44 7.77 -2.82
N SER A 49 -24.63 7.18 -2.72
CA SER A 49 -25.36 6.98 -1.47
C SER A 49 -25.14 5.58 -0.90
N ARG A 50 -24.75 4.63 -1.76
CA ARG A 50 -24.43 3.25 -1.43
C ARG A 50 -23.11 2.85 -2.08
N ILE A 51 -22.22 2.28 -1.27
CA ILE A 51 -20.94 1.74 -1.72
C ILE A 51 -20.79 0.32 -1.18
N ASP A 52 -20.74 -0.66 -2.07
CA ASP A 52 -20.56 -2.08 -1.78
C ASP A 52 -19.09 -2.48 -2.00
N ILE A 53 -18.44 -3.01 -0.96
CA ILE A 53 -17.01 -3.41 -1.00
C ILE A 53 -16.88 -4.93 -0.82
N ALA A 54 -16.25 -5.60 -1.77
CA ALA A 54 -15.94 -7.03 -1.70
C ALA A 54 -14.42 -7.27 -1.77
N ILE A 55 -13.89 -8.02 -0.81
CA ILE A 55 -12.46 -8.30 -0.67
C ILE A 55 -12.23 -9.80 -0.60
N ALA A 56 -11.22 -10.30 -1.33
CA ALA A 56 -10.75 -11.69 -1.20
C ALA A 56 -9.23 -11.76 -1.03
N GLY A 57 -8.77 -12.64 -0.15
CA GLY A 57 -7.35 -12.88 0.09
C GLY A 57 -6.61 -11.66 0.63
N GLY A 58 -7.26 -10.89 1.53
CA GLY A 58 -6.70 -9.67 2.11
C GLY A 58 -6.49 -8.55 1.08
N GLY A 59 -7.27 -8.54 0.00
CA GLY A 59 -7.18 -7.55 -1.08
C GLY A 59 -6.10 -7.84 -2.12
N LYS A 60 -5.31 -8.90 -1.93
CA LYS A 60 -4.28 -9.32 -2.91
C LYS A 60 -4.86 -10.09 -4.09
N ARG A 61 -6.02 -10.74 -3.92
CA ARG A 61 -6.68 -11.50 -5.00
C ARG A 61 -7.83 -10.73 -5.63
N LEU A 62 -8.60 -10.01 -4.82
CA LEU A 62 -9.74 -9.22 -5.29
C LEU A 62 -9.95 -8.03 -4.37
N ILE A 63 -10.11 -6.88 -5.00
CA ILE A 63 -10.77 -5.70 -4.45
C ILE A 63 -11.83 -5.32 -5.48
N ARG A 64 -13.09 -5.24 -5.06
CA ARG A 64 -14.19 -4.71 -5.87
C ARG A 64 -14.92 -3.67 -5.05
N VAL A 65 -15.05 -2.48 -5.62
CA VAL A 65 -15.87 -1.39 -5.10
C VAL A 65 -16.95 -1.15 -6.14
N SER A 66 -18.20 -1.11 -5.70
CA SER A 66 -19.35 -0.85 -6.56
C SER A 66 -20.21 0.22 -5.90
N ASP A 67 -20.49 1.28 -6.62
CA ASP A 67 -21.24 2.43 -6.14
C ASP A 67 -22.46 2.73 -7.02
N ASP A 68 -23.35 3.57 -6.49
CA ASP A 68 -24.52 4.11 -7.20
C ASP A 68 -24.34 5.59 -7.56
N GLY A 69 -23.09 6.05 -7.72
CA GLY A 69 -22.75 7.42 -8.09
C GLY A 69 -23.08 7.75 -9.54
N CYS A 70 -22.69 8.95 -9.97
CA CYS A 70 -23.00 9.47 -11.31
C CYS A 70 -22.32 8.70 -12.46
N GLY A 71 -21.34 7.83 -12.15
CA GLY A 71 -20.57 7.07 -13.13
C GLY A 71 -19.58 7.94 -13.90
N MET A 72 -19.00 7.37 -14.96
CA MET A 72 -18.10 8.07 -15.89
C MET A 72 -18.78 8.20 -17.26
N ALA A 73 -18.57 9.31 -17.94
CA ALA A 73 -19.06 9.47 -19.31
C ALA A 73 -18.33 8.47 -20.23
N PRO A 74 -18.97 7.98 -21.32
CA PRO A 74 -18.33 7.04 -22.24
C PRO A 74 -17.01 7.52 -22.85
N ASP A 75 -16.84 8.83 -22.97
CA ASP A 75 -15.64 9.45 -23.54
C ASP A 75 -14.48 9.55 -22.53
N ASP A 76 -14.77 9.35 -21.23
CA ASP A 76 -13.78 9.35 -20.12
C ASP A 76 -13.36 7.92 -19.71
N LEU A 77 -13.91 6.88 -20.37
CA LEU A 77 -13.65 5.45 -20.10
C LEU A 77 -12.40 4.91 -20.80
#